data_AF-A0A1R3G0Z8-F1
#
_entry.id   AF-A0A1R3G0Z8-F1
#
_cell.length_a   1.000
_cell.length_b   1.000
_cell.length_c   1.000
_cell.angle_alpha   90.00
_cell.angle_beta   90.00
_cell.angle_gamma   90.00
#
_symmetry.space_group_name_H-M   'P 1'
#
loop_
_entity.id
_entity.type
_entity.pdbx_description
1 polymer ?
#
loop_
_entity_poly.entity_id
_entity_poly.type
_entity_poly.pdbx_seq_one_letter_code
_entity_poly.pdbx_strand_id
1 'polypeptide(L)' 'MALFSTDDKFLMYSFMFSLTGSAITWYNQLDPRSIQSWSDMTKAFLAHFKYLMDLAPTRDTLTNMARKPEESLTAYG' A
#
# COMPACT_ATOMS: atom_id res chain seq x y z
N MET A 1 -18.01 -18.91 -21.90
CA MET A 1 -18.30 -18.96 -20.45
C MET A 1 -17.03 -18.57 -19.72
N ALA A 2 -17.02 -17.36 -19.13
CA ALA A 2 -15.82 -16.74 -18.57
C ALA A 2 -15.53 -17.33 -17.17
N LEU A 3 -14.44 -18.11 -17.07
CA LEU A 3 -13.93 -18.64 -15.81
C LEU A 3 -13.43 -17.52 -14.85
N PHE A 4 -13.24 -16.32 -15.38
CA PHE A 4 -12.68 -15.16 -14.68
C PHE A 4 -13.65 -14.53 -13.66
N SER A 5 -14.96 -14.70 -13.80
CA SER A 5 -15.94 -14.03 -12.92
C SER A 5 -16.01 -14.62 -11.51
N THR A 6 -15.58 -15.86 -11.33
CA THR A 6 -15.50 -16.50 -10.00
C THR A 6 -14.15 -16.22 -9.34
N ASP A 7 -13.08 -16.18 -10.14
CA ASP A 7 -11.71 -15.93 -9.68
C ASP A 7 -11.54 -14.49 -9.17
N ASP A 8 -12.06 -13.50 -9.91
CA ASP A 8 -12.00 -12.08 -9.52
C ASP A 8 -12.63 -11.83 -8.15
N LYS A 9 -13.82 -12.39 -7.90
CA LYS A 9 -14.49 -12.24 -6.59
C LYS A 9 -13.68 -12.91 -5.48
N PHE A 10 -13.15 -14.11 -5.73
CA PHE A 10 -12.33 -14.82 -4.75
C PHE A 10 -11.05 -14.05 -4.41
N LEU A 11 -10.37 -13.49 -5.41
CA LEU A 11 -9.18 -12.66 -5.23
C LEU A 11 -9.50 -11.38 -4.46
N MET A 12 -10.59 -10.71 -4.81
CA MET A 12 -11.05 -9.50 -4.11
C MET A 12 -11.36 -9.78 -2.64
N TYR A 13 -12.09 -10.86 -2.34
CA TYR A 13 -12.38 -11.26 -0.95
C TYR A 13 -11.11 -11.61 -0.18
N SER A 14 -10.24 -12.45 -0.77
CA SER A 14 -8.97 -12.85 -0.14
C SER A 14 -8.09 -11.63 0.15
N PHE A 15 -8.03 -10.68 -0.77
CA PHE A 15 -7.30 -9.44 -0.59
C PHE A 15 -7.92 -8.56 0.49
N MET A 16 -9.25 -8.44 0.56
CA MET A 16 -9.93 -7.74 1.65
C MET A 16 -9.50 -8.26 3.04
N PHE A 17 -9.41 -9.58 3.20
CA PHE A 17 -8.98 -10.19 4.46
C PHE A 17 -7.50 -9.97 4.79
N SER A 18 -6.65 -9.71 3.79
CA SER A 18 -5.24 -9.39 4.02
C SER A 18 -5.00 -7.92 4.36
N LEU A 19 -6.00 -7.04 4.16
CA LEU A 19 -5.88 -5.63 4.51
C LEU A 19 -5.89 -5.42 6.02
N THR A 20 -4.89 -4.69 6.50
CA THR A 20 -4.74 -4.32 7.91
C THR A 20 -4.34 -2.85 8.03
N GLY A 21 -4.61 -2.23 9.19
CA GLY A 21 -4.24 -0.85 9.48
C GLY A 21 -4.80 0.16 8.46
N SER A 22 -3.96 1.04 7.92
CA SER A 22 -4.38 2.08 6.97
C SER A 22 -5.01 1.53 5.68
N ALA A 23 -4.67 0.29 5.30
CA ALA A 23 -5.19 -0.31 4.06
C ALA A 23 -6.67 -0.71 4.15
N ILE A 24 -7.15 -1.16 5.32
CA ILE A 24 -8.57 -1.48 5.50
C ILE A 24 -9.42 -0.20 5.62
N THR A 25 -8.87 0.86 6.22
CA THR A 25 -9.51 2.17 6.25
C THR A 25 -9.68 2.74 4.85
N TRP A 26 -8.65 2.65 4.00
CA TRP A 26 -8.75 3.02 2.59
C TRP A 26 -9.84 2.23 1.86
N TYR A 27 -9.88 0.91 2.05
CA TYR A 27 -10.89 0.06 1.40
C TYR A 27 -12.33 0.45 1.77
N ASN A 28 -12.57 0.79 3.04
CA ASN A 28 -13.89 1.27 3.49
C ASN A 28 -14.27 2.66 2.96
N GLN A 29 -13.31 3.45 2.47
CA GLN A 29 -13.54 4.77 1.86
C GLN A 29 -13.79 4.69 0.35
N LEU A 30 -13.57 3.53 -0.28
CA LEU A 30 -13.80 3.35 -1.70
C LEU A 30 -15.28 3.28 -2.02
N ASP A 31 -15.67 3.92 -3.12
CA ASP A 31 -17.02 3.78 -3.65
C ASP A 31 -17.23 2.34 -4.16
N PRO A 32 -18.24 1.60 -3.68
CA PRO A 32 -18.51 0.23 -4.12
C PRO A 32 -18.79 0.10 -5.63
N ARG A 33 -19.15 1.22 -6.28
CA ARG A 33 -19.40 1.29 -7.73
C ARG A 33 -18.12 1.39 -8.55
N SER A 34 -17.01 1.80 -7.94
CA SER A 34 -15.72 2.01 -8.59
C SER A 34 -14.92 0.73 -8.81
N ILE A 35 -15.21 -0.32 -8.03
CA ILE A 35 -14.49 -1.60 -8.10
C ILE A 35 -15.47 -2.69 -8.53
N GLN A 36 -15.45 -3.02 -9.82
CA GLN A 36 -16.29 -4.08 -10.40
C GLN A 36 -15.49 -5.33 -10.76
N SER A 37 -14.16 -5.22 -10.82
CA SER A 37 -13.25 -6.32 -11.15
C SER A 37 -12.00 -6.30 -10.26
N TRP A 38 -11.29 -7.42 -10.21
CA TRP A 38 -9.99 -7.50 -9.54
C TRP A 38 -8.97 -6.54 -10.16
N SER A 39 -9.05 -6.31 -11.48
CA SER A 39 -8.20 -5.34 -12.18
C SER A 39 -8.42 -3.91 -11.69
N ASP A 40 -9.66 -3.52 -11.43
CA ASP A 40 -9.96 -2.17 -10.92
C ASP A 40 -9.49 -2.01 -9.48
N MET A 41 -9.66 -3.06 -8.67
CA MET A 41 -9.19 -3.09 -7.29
C MET A 41 -7.67 -2.91 -7.19
N THR A 42 -6.92 -3.66 -7.99
CA THR A 42 -5.45 -3.57 -8.01
C THR A 42 -4.96 -2.21 -8.52
N LYS A 43 -5.60 -1.64 -9.55
CA LYS A 43 -5.27 -0.29 -10.04
C LYS A 43 -5.54 0.79 -8.99
N ALA A 44 -6.68 0.74 -8.31
CA ALA A 44 -7.04 1.69 -7.26
C ALA A 44 -6.07 1.58 -6.07
N PHE A 45 -5.75 0.36 -5.65
CA PHE A 45 -4.79 0.11 -4.58
C PHE A 45 -3.41 0.64 -4.94
N LEU A 46 -2.91 0.32 -6.14
CA LEU A 46 -1.63 0.84 -6.62
C LEU A 46 -1.66 2.35 -6.69
N ALA A 47 -2.69 2.99 -7.23
CA ALA A 47 -2.76 4.45 -7.28
C ALA A 47 -2.75 5.09 -5.89
N HIS A 48 -3.42 4.49 -4.90
CA HIS A 48 -3.47 5.00 -3.53
C HIS A 48 -2.14 4.83 -2.78
N PHE A 49 -1.49 3.67 -2.93
CA PHE A 49 -0.23 3.34 -2.25
C PHE A 49 1.02 3.68 -3.08
N LYS A 50 0.87 4.12 -4.33
CA LYS A 50 2.00 4.50 -5.18
C LYS A 50 2.80 5.65 -4.58
N TYR A 51 2.16 6.60 -3.93
CA TYR A 51 2.86 7.65 -3.21
C TYR A 51 3.76 7.09 -2.09
N LEU A 52 3.39 6.00 -1.42
CA LEU A 52 4.26 5.34 -0.42
C LEU A 52 5.46 4.62 -1.07
N MET A 53 5.33 4.18 -2.32
CA MET A 53 6.45 3.63 -3.10
C MET A 53 7.36 4.73 -3.67
N ASP A 54 6.79 5.84 -4.14
CA ASP A 54 7.54 7.01 -4.60
C ASP A 54 8.20 7.77 -3.43
N LEU A 55 7.59 7.73 -2.24
CA LEU A 55 8.16 8.21 -0.97
C LEU A 55 9.01 7.15 -0.26
N ALA A 56 9.17 5.95 -0.82
CA ALA A 56 10.22 5.06 -0.35
C ALA A 56 11.51 5.85 -0.51
N PRO A 57 12.21 6.16 0.59
CA PRO A 57 13.24 7.17 0.56
C PRO A 57 14.26 6.72 -0.47
N THR A 58 14.29 7.42 -1.60
CA THR A 58 15.25 7.16 -2.67
C THR A 58 16.61 7.15 -2.01
N ARG A 59 17.53 6.28 -2.44
CA ARG A 59 18.86 6.12 -1.81
C ARG A 59 19.50 7.46 -1.44
N ASP A 60 19.27 8.50 -2.26
CA ASP A 60 19.59 9.91 -2.02
C ASP A 60 19.04 10.52 -0.72
N THR A 61 17.76 10.34 -0.39
CA THR A 61 17.17 10.83 0.88
C THR A 61 17.65 10.07 2.11
N LEU A 62 17.94 8.76 2.00
CA LEU A 62 18.60 8.00 3.07
C LEU A 62 20.04 8.48 3.28
N THR A 63 20.78 8.76 2.22
CA THR A 63 22.12 9.36 2.32
C THR A 63 22.09 10.81 2.81
N ASN A 64 21.03 11.57 2.53
CA ASN A 64 20.89 12.95 3.01
C ASN A 64 20.27 13.04 4.43
N MET A 65 19.71 11.95 4.94
CA MET A 65 19.44 11.73 6.37
C MET A 65 20.68 11.25 7.14
N ALA A 66 21.87 11.21 6.50
CA ALA A 66 23.12 10.96 7.20
C ALA A 66 23.42 12.14 8.16
N ARG A 67 23.08 11.89 9.42
CA ARG A 67 23.64 12.49 10.63
C ARG A 67 23.37 13.99 10.81
N LYS A 68 22.32 14.30 11.58
CA LYS A 68 22.34 15.51 12.40
C LYS A 68 23.53 15.39 13.39
N PRO A 69 24.36 16.42 13.58
CA PRO A 69 25.50 16.37 14.52
C PRO A 69 25.09 16.24 15.99
N GLU A 70 23.79 16.25 16.31
CA GLU A 70 23.25 16.16 17.67
C GLU A 70 22.85 14.75 18.13
N GLU A 71 22.90 13.72 17.27
CA GLU A 71 22.86 12.34 17.76
C GLU A 71 24.25 11.95 18.25
N SER A 72 24.56 12.31 19.50
CA SER A 72 25.68 11.74 20.22
C SER A 72 25.47 10.23 20.39
N LEU A 73 26.35 9.44 19.77
CA LEU A 73 26.48 7.99 19.98
C LEU A 73 27.04 7.69 21.38
N THR A 74 26.29 8.04 22.42
CA THR A 74 26.60 7.68 23.81
C THR A 74 25.32 7.30 24.52
N ALA A 75 24.74 6.16 24.13
CA ALA A 75 23.73 5.46 24.93
C ALA A 75 23.83 3.94 24.68
N TYR A 76 25.04 3.42 24.79
CA TYR A 76 25.28 2.02 25.14
C TYR A 76 26.37 2.04 26.20
N GLY A 77 25.94 2.29 27.44
CA GLY A 77 26.65 1.89 28.65
C GLY A 77 25.95 0.67 29.22
#